data_AF-A0A2G9MWU1-F1
#
_entry.id   AF-A0A2G9MWU1-F1
#
_cell.length_a   1.000
_cell.length_b   1.000
_cell.length_c   1.000
_cell.angle_alpha   90.00
_cell.angle_beta   90.00
_cell.angle_gamma   90.00
#
_symmetry.space_group_name_H-M   'P 1'
#
loop_
_entity.id
_entity.type
_entity.pdbx_description
1 polymer ?
#
loop_
_entity_poly.entity_id
_entity_poly.type
_entity_poly.pdbx_seq_one_letter_code
_entity_poly.pdbx_strand_id
1 'polypeptide(L)'
;MLKVMEKEAFLFFYAKRPEKQRDLELGEIYRLIDEFDLAERIYFNQAEDRSENREENTKRMYDMSVPEKPRACPKRINYSFASSLAQVYNIDECMKRLKELGHVSESPLDEKLARERLELASFWAENYAPPEMRVKVNAKEEAQKIREGMDAGVKEVLIEFALLLDEEEKELYEKMKGECKEKGVEMAKFFESAYTALLSKNKGPRLIPFAKALGKERVMELMGA
;
A
#
# COMPACT_ATOMS: atom_id res chain seq x y z
N MET A 1 18.22 -5.48 -10.46
CA MET A 1 18.17 -5.13 -9.03
C MET A 1 17.81 -3.67 -8.80
N LEU A 2 18.63 -2.69 -9.15
CA LEU A 2 18.32 -1.25 -8.92
C LEU A 2 17.17 -0.67 -9.75
N LYS A 3 16.55 -1.47 -10.63
CA LYS A 3 15.33 -1.08 -11.35
C LYS A 3 14.03 -1.38 -10.58
N VAL A 4 14.13 -2.10 -9.46
CA VAL A 4 12.98 -2.60 -8.69
C VAL A 4 13.08 -2.28 -7.20
N MET A 5 14.24 -1.85 -6.69
CA MET A 5 14.42 -1.47 -5.30
C MET A 5 15.46 -0.35 -5.18
N GLU A 6 15.37 0.41 -4.11
CA GLU A 6 16.34 1.46 -3.77
C GLU A 6 17.71 0.84 -3.49
N LYS A 7 18.77 1.63 -3.76
CA LYS A 7 20.15 1.19 -3.56
C LYS A 7 20.42 0.84 -2.09
N GLU A 8 19.89 1.64 -1.18
CA GLU A 8 20.04 1.49 0.27
C GLU A 8 19.40 0.18 0.75
N ALA A 9 18.19 -0.15 0.25
CA ALA A 9 17.53 -1.42 0.55
C ALA A 9 18.32 -2.63 0.02
N PHE A 10 18.95 -2.49 -1.15
CA PHE A 10 19.85 -3.50 -1.69
C PHE A 10 21.11 -3.68 -0.85
N LEU A 11 21.75 -2.59 -0.41
CA LEU A 11 22.91 -2.66 0.49
C LEU A 11 22.53 -3.26 1.85
N PHE A 12 21.35 -2.92 2.37
CA PHE A 12 20.81 -3.47 3.60
C PHE A 12 20.66 -4.99 3.52
N PHE A 13 20.26 -5.55 2.37
CA PHE A 13 20.22 -7.00 2.17
C PHE A 13 21.59 -7.67 2.42
N TYR A 14 22.68 -7.07 1.93
CA TYR A 14 24.04 -7.59 2.11
C TYR A 14 24.62 -7.34 3.50
N ALA A 15 24.13 -6.31 4.21
CA ALA A 15 24.51 -6.06 5.60
C ALA A 15 23.95 -7.12 6.56
N LYS A 16 22.96 -7.92 6.13
CA LYS A 16 22.39 -8.99 6.94
C LYS A 16 23.37 -10.16 7.09
N ARG A 17 23.17 -10.94 8.16
CA ARG A 17 24.05 -12.06 8.53
C ARG A 17 24.37 -12.98 7.34
N PRO A 18 25.64 -13.10 6.93
CA PRO A 18 26.06 -13.87 5.75
C PRO A 18 25.92 -15.39 5.93
N GLU A 19 25.89 -15.86 7.18
CA GLU A 19 25.75 -17.30 7.51
C GLU A 19 24.38 -17.88 7.17
N LYS A 20 23.37 -17.02 6.95
CA LYS A 20 22.04 -17.46 6.56
C LYS A 20 21.89 -17.35 5.04
N GLN A 21 21.61 -18.47 4.38
CA GLN A 21 21.14 -18.44 3.00
C GLN A 21 19.86 -17.60 2.93
N ARG A 22 19.85 -16.62 2.03
CA ARG A 22 18.71 -15.77 1.75
C ARG A 22 18.53 -15.75 0.25
N ASP A 23 17.46 -16.37 -0.21
CA ASP A 23 17.09 -16.30 -1.61
C ASP A 23 16.38 -14.96 -1.84
N LEU A 24 16.83 -14.24 -2.85
CA LEU A 24 16.23 -12.98 -3.25
C LEU A 24 15.25 -13.24 -4.38
N GLU A 25 13.99 -13.48 -4.02
CA GLU A 25 12.92 -13.67 -4.98
C GLU A 25 12.43 -12.33 -5.51
N LEU A 26 12.50 -12.13 -6.83
CA LEU A 26 12.09 -10.87 -7.45
C LEU A 26 10.60 -10.56 -7.24
N GLY A 27 9.75 -11.59 -7.09
CA GLY A 27 8.34 -11.44 -6.77
C GLY A 27 8.08 -11.01 -5.32
N GLU A 28 9.06 -11.10 -4.42
CA GLU A 28 8.90 -10.81 -2.99
C GLU A 28 9.74 -9.61 -2.52
N ILE A 29 10.26 -8.81 -3.45
CA ILE A 29 11.09 -7.62 -3.17
C ILE A 29 10.43 -6.67 -2.17
N TYR A 30 9.10 -6.53 -2.22
CA TYR A 30 8.35 -5.69 -1.30
C TYR A 30 8.63 -6.03 0.17
N ARG A 31 8.88 -7.30 0.51
CA ARG A 31 9.20 -7.74 1.89
C ARG A 31 10.55 -7.20 2.35
N LEU A 32 11.55 -7.23 1.46
CA LEU A 32 12.88 -6.70 1.76
C LEU A 32 12.82 -5.18 2.00
N ILE A 33 12.04 -4.48 1.19
CA ILE A 33 11.87 -3.02 1.31
C ILE A 33 11.11 -2.68 2.59
N ASP A 34 10.05 -3.44 2.92
CA ASP A 34 9.33 -3.25 4.19
C ASP A 34 10.23 -3.52 5.41
N GLU A 35 11.15 -4.49 5.34
CA GLU A 35 12.17 -4.71 6.37
C GLU A 35 13.16 -3.55 6.47
N PHE A 36 13.57 -2.97 5.34
CA PHE A 36 14.45 -1.80 5.32
C PHE A 36 13.76 -0.56 5.91
N ASP A 37 12.50 -0.30 5.53
CA ASP A 37 11.70 0.79 6.08
C ASP A 37 11.52 0.67 7.60
N LEU A 38 11.36 -0.56 8.11
CA LEU A 38 11.33 -0.83 9.54
C LEU A 38 12.68 -0.54 10.21
N ALA A 39 13.79 -0.95 9.58
CA ALA A 39 15.13 -0.67 10.08
C ALA A 39 15.43 0.83 10.15
N GLU A 40 14.98 1.61 9.16
CA GLU A 40 15.08 3.07 9.15
C GLU A 40 14.33 3.68 10.36
N ARG A 41 13.10 3.22 10.62
CA ARG A 41 12.32 3.68 11.79
C ARG A 41 12.97 3.32 13.12
N ILE A 42 13.55 2.13 13.26
CA ILE A 42 14.30 1.72 14.45
C ILE A 42 15.55 2.59 14.63
N TYR A 43 16.25 2.91 13.55
CA TYR A 43 17.43 3.78 13.59
C TYR A 43 17.10 5.18 14.14
N PHE A 44 15.98 5.75 13.74
CA PHE A 44 15.50 7.04 14.23
C PHE A 44 14.66 6.97 15.52
N ASN A 45 14.62 5.82 16.21
CA ASN A 45 13.84 5.58 17.42
C ASN A 45 12.33 5.87 17.28
N GLN A 46 11.77 5.65 16.09
CA GLN A 46 10.33 5.72 15.80
C GLN A 46 9.63 4.36 15.92
N ALA A 47 10.40 3.29 16.10
CA ALA A 47 9.93 1.93 16.34
C ALA A 47 10.90 1.20 17.25
N GLU A 48 10.39 0.21 17.98
CA GLU A 48 11.17 -0.69 18.84
C GLU A 48 11.17 -2.11 18.23
N ASP A 49 12.27 -2.82 18.41
CA ASP A 49 12.34 -4.26 18.13
C ASP A 49 12.09 -5.04 19.43
N ARG A 50 11.91 -6.35 19.31
CA ARG A 50 11.58 -7.23 20.44
C ARG A 50 12.69 -7.33 21.51
N SER A 51 13.89 -6.80 21.27
CA SER A 51 15.04 -6.88 22.18
C SER A 51 16.10 -5.84 21.82
N GLU A 52 16.69 -5.21 22.84
CA GLU A 52 17.77 -4.22 22.71
C GLU A 52 18.95 -4.69 21.83
N ASN A 53 19.37 -5.96 21.96
CA ASN A 53 20.47 -6.50 21.15
C ASN A 53 20.09 -6.59 19.65
N ARG A 54 18.82 -6.88 19.35
CA ARG A 54 18.36 -6.86 17.95
C ARG A 54 18.27 -5.45 17.41
N GLU A 55 17.81 -4.50 18.21
CA GLU A 55 17.79 -3.09 17.82
C GLU A 55 19.18 -2.57 17.50
N GLU A 56 20.17 -2.83 18.35
CA GLU A 56 21.54 -2.38 18.12
C GLU A 56 22.11 -2.98 16.82
N ASN A 57 21.87 -4.27 16.57
CA ASN A 57 22.26 -4.91 15.32
C ASN A 57 21.55 -4.29 14.10
N THR A 58 20.25 -4.01 14.19
CA THR A 58 19.48 -3.37 13.12
C THR A 58 19.98 -1.95 12.84
N LYS A 59 20.30 -1.18 13.89
CA LYS A 59 20.91 0.15 13.79
C LYS A 59 22.25 0.10 13.07
N ARG A 60 23.12 -0.85 13.43
CA ARG A 60 24.41 -1.07 12.75
C ARG A 60 24.24 -1.46 11.28
N MET A 61 23.30 -2.35 10.97
CA MET A 61 23.00 -2.76 9.58
C MET A 61 22.52 -1.57 8.74
N TYR A 62 21.61 -0.76 9.30
CA TYR A 62 21.14 0.46 8.65
C TYR A 62 22.30 1.44 8.41
N ASP A 63 23.13 1.66 9.43
CA ASP A 63 24.31 2.55 9.38
C ASP A 63 25.27 2.21 8.24
N MET A 64 25.53 0.93 8.02
CA MET A 64 26.37 0.43 6.93
C MET A 64 25.71 0.54 5.55
N SER A 65 24.37 0.46 5.49
CA SER A 65 23.61 0.44 4.24
C SER A 65 23.30 1.83 3.66
N VAL A 66 23.34 2.87 4.49
CA VAL A 66 23.00 4.25 4.12
C VAL A 66 24.22 5.15 4.32
N PRO A 67 25.02 5.39 3.25
CA PRO A 67 26.24 6.22 3.36
C PRO A 67 25.96 7.66 3.77
N GLU A 68 24.91 8.26 3.19
CA GLU A 68 24.47 9.63 3.47
C GLU A 68 23.16 9.59 4.26
N LYS A 69 23.27 9.76 5.58
CA LYS A 69 22.11 9.66 6.48
C LYS A 69 21.25 10.92 6.38
N PRO A 70 19.91 10.76 6.27
CA PRO A 70 19.03 11.91 6.36
C PRO A 70 19.05 12.48 7.78
N ARG A 71 18.83 13.79 7.91
CA ARG A 71 18.85 14.49 9.21
C ARG A 71 17.70 14.09 10.13
N ALA A 72 16.61 13.62 9.55
CA ALA A 72 15.43 13.11 10.24
C ALA A 72 14.92 11.87 9.49
N CYS A 73 14.10 11.05 10.15
CA CYS A 73 13.48 9.90 9.52
C CYS A 73 12.61 10.37 8.34
N PRO A 74 12.90 9.93 7.10
CA PRO A 74 12.06 10.28 5.96
C PRO A 74 10.71 9.55 6.04
N LYS A 75 9.69 10.15 5.44
CA LYS A 75 8.36 9.54 5.37
C LYS A 75 8.27 8.60 4.18
N ARG A 76 8.44 7.31 4.46
CA ARG A 76 8.39 6.23 3.47
C ARG A 76 6.96 5.75 3.18
N ILE A 77 6.61 5.64 1.90
CA ILE A 77 5.35 5.03 1.45
C ILE A 77 5.53 3.51 1.39
N ASN A 78 4.59 2.72 1.92
CA ASN A 78 4.68 1.26 1.79
C ASN A 78 4.79 0.82 0.32
N TYR A 79 5.71 -0.10 0.03
CA TYR A 79 6.05 -0.47 -1.35
C TYR A 79 4.90 -1.13 -2.10
N SER A 80 4.16 -2.04 -1.44
CA SER A 80 2.99 -2.71 -2.03
C SER A 80 1.87 -1.73 -2.37
N PHE A 81 1.68 -0.71 -1.53
CA PHE A 81 0.73 0.36 -1.77
C PHE A 81 1.16 1.26 -2.93
N ALA A 82 2.44 1.67 -2.97
CA ALA A 82 3.01 2.42 -4.09
C ALA A 82 2.86 1.66 -5.43
N SER A 83 3.13 0.35 -5.41
CA SER A 83 2.94 -0.53 -6.57
C SER A 83 1.48 -0.59 -7.03
N SER A 84 0.53 -0.69 -6.10
CA SER A 84 -0.89 -0.73 -6.43
C SER A 84 -1.37 0.58 -7.05
N LEU A 85 -0.88 1.72 -6.57
CA LEU A 85 -1.26 3.04 -7.08
C LEU A 85 -0.63 3.32 -8.45
N ALA A 86 0.65 2.98 -8.63
CA ALA A 86 1.38 3.18 -9.88
C ALA A 86 0.92 2.27 -11.03
N GLN A 87 0.14 1.23 -10.74
CA GLN A 87 -0.56 0.43 -11.75
C GLN A 87 -1.86 1.09 -12.26
N VAL A 88 -2.38 2.08 -11.54
CA VAL A 88 -3.65 2.75 -11.87
C VAL A 88 -3.42 4.15 -12.44
N TYR A 89 -2.46 4.89 -11.90
CA TYR A 89 -2.19 6.28 -12.28
C TYR A 89 -0.73 6.49 -12.69
N ASN A 90 -0.48 7.56 -13.44
CA ASN A 90 0.89 8.03 -13.67
C ASN A 90 1.51 8.59 -12.38
N ILE A 91 2.83 8.78 -12.38
CA ILE A 91 3.60 9.16 -11.19
C ILE A 91 3.14 10.51 -10.62
N ASP A 92 2.83 11.51 -11.46
CA ASP A 92 2.44 12.84 -10.97
C ASP A 92 1.07 12.82 -10.29
N GLU A 93 0.11 12.07 -10.84
CA GLU A 93 -1.20 11.87 -10.21
C GLU A 93 -1.09 11.04 -8.93
N CYS A 94 -0.23 10.01 -8.91
CA CYS A 94 0.11 9.28 -7.68
C CYS A 94 0.63 10.23 -6.60
N MET A 95 1.59 11.10 -6.95
CA MET A 95 2.20 12.06 -6.02
C MET A 95 1.18 13.04 -5.47
N LYS A 96 0.28 13.56 -6.30
CA LYS A 96 -0.80 14.45 -5.86
C LYS A 96 -1.67 13.79 -4.79
N ARG A 97 -2.15 12.57 -5.07
CA ARG A 97 -3.00 11.79 -4.14
C ARG A 97 -2.27 11.44 -2.85
N LEU A 98 -1.00 11.05 -2.95
CA LEU A 98 -0.18 10.72 -1.78
C LEU A 98 0.06 11.95 -0.88
N LYS A 99 0.17 13.16 -1.45
CA LYS A 99 0.24 14.40 -0.68
C LYS A 99 -1.11 14.73 -0.02
N GLU A 100 -2.21 14.61 -0.75
CA GLU A 100 -3.57 14.84 -0.23
C GLU A 100 -3.91 13.90 0.94
N LEU A 101 -3.53 12.63 0.83
CA LEU A 101 -3.69 11.63 1.89
C LEU A 101 -2.65 11.74 3.02
N GLY A 102 -1.73 12.70 2.91
CA GLY A 102 -0.67 12.91 3.89
C GLY A 102 0.35 11.78 3.96
N HIS A 103 0.48 10.92 2.96
CA HIS A 103 1.52 9.89 2.89
C HIS A 103 2.90 10.46 2.58
N VAL A 104 2.97 11.63 1.95
CA VAL A 104 4.22 12.35 1.62
C VAL A 104 4.16 13.75 2.24
N SER A 105 5.22 14.17 2.92
CA SER A 105 5.31 15.53 3.47
C SER A 105 5.76 16.54 2.41
N GLU A 106 5.74 17.83 2.74
CA GLU A 106 6.28 18.88 1.87
C GLU A 106 7.82 18.91 1.82
N SER A 107 8.50 18.00 2.53
CA SER A 107 9.95 17.87 2.49
C SER A 107 10.43 17.49 1.07
N PRO A 108 11.39 18.22 0.49
CA PRO A 108 11.98 17.85 -0.80
C PRO A 108 12.57 16.43 -0.82
N LEU A 109 13.08 15.96 0.32
CA LEU A 109 13.59 14.60 0.45
C LEU A 109 12.47 13.57 0.36
N ASP A 110 11.38 13.75 1.11
CA ASP A 110 10.25 12.81 1.10
C ASP A 110 9.61 12.74 -0.29
N GLU A 111 9.47 13.88 -0.95
CA GLU A 111 8.97 13.94 -2.33
C GLU A 111 9.89 13.19 -3.31
N LYS A 112 11.20 13.41 -3.22
CA LYS A 112 12.17 12.71 -4.07
C LYS A 112 12.09 11.19 -3.86
N LEU A 113 12.12 10.74 -2.61
CA LEU A 113 12.07 9.32 -2.27
C LEU A 113 10.74 8.67 -2.67
N ALA A 114 9.63 9.41 -2.55
CA ALA A 114 8.32 8.94 -2.99
C ALA A 114 8.27 8.74 -4.52
N ARG A 115 8.76 9.71 -5.30
CA ARG A 115 8.83 9.62 -6.77
C ARG A 115 9.68 8.44 -7.21
N GLU A 116 10.88 8.30 -6.66
CA GLU A 116 11.77 7.17 -6.95
C GLU A 116 11.10 5.84 -6.61
N ARG A 117 10.45 5.74 -5.44
CA ARG A 117 9.73 4.53 -5.04
C ARG A 117 8.58 4.18 -5.97
N LEU A 118 7.82 5.17 -6.46
CA LEU A 118 6.74 4.94 -7.43
C LEU A 118 7.27 4.39 -8.76
N GLU A 119 8.39 4.92 -9.25
CA GLU A 119 9.04 4.44 -10.48
C GLU A 119 9.48 2.98 -10.34
N LEU A 120 10.17 2.67 -9.24
CA LEU A 120 10.64 1.31 -8.94
C LEU A 120 9.48 0.33 -8.77
N ALA A 121 8.43 0.73 -8.03
CA ALA A 121 7.26 -0.09 -7.77
C ALA A 121 6.40 -0.32 -9.01
N SER A 122 6.34 0.67 -9.92
CA SER A 122 5.70 0.56 -11.23
C SER A 122 6.42 -0.47 -12.10
N PHE A 123 7.74 -0.32 -12.25
CA PHE A 123 8.54 -1.25 -13.03
C PHE A 123 8.49 -2.68 -12.46
N TRP A 124 8.52 -2.81 -11.13
CA TRP A 124 8.34 -4.10 -10.46
C TRP A 124 6.98 -4.73 -10.72
N ALA A 125 5.89 -3.95 -10.66
CA ALA A 125 4.53 -4.41 -10.91
C ALA A 125 4.38 -5.04 -12.30
N GLU A 126 4.95 -4.37 -13.30
CA GLU A 126 4.87 -4.80 -14.70
C GLU A 126 5.68 -6.08 -14.96
N ASN A 127 6.87 -6.19 -14.37
CA ASN A 127 7.86 -7.19 -14.78
C ASN A 127 7.96 -8.40 -13.83
N TYR A 128 7.70 -8.24 -12.54
CA TYR A 128 8.02 -9.26 -11.52
C TYR A 128 6.91 -9.52 -10.51
N ALA A 129 5.95 -8.60 -10.35
CA ALA A 129 4.89 -8.80 -9.37
C ALA A 129 4.06 -10.05 -9.67
N PRO A 130 3.77 -10.88 -8.64
CA PRO A 130 2.88 -12.02 -8.78
C PRO A 130 1.51 -11.62 -9.34
N PRO A 131 0.81 -12.51 -10.07
CA PRO A 131 -0.50 -12.21 -10.65
C PRO A 131 -1.55 -11.69 -9.65
N GLU A 132 -1.43 -12.10 -8.39
CA GLU A 132 -2.29 -11.67 -7.29
C GLU A 132 -2.07 -10.21 -6.86
N MET A 133 -0.86 -9.66 -7.04
CA MET A 133 -0.54 -8.24 -6.74
C MET A 133 -0.74 -7.31 -7.94
N ARG A 134 -1.08 -7.85 -9.12
CA ARG A 134 -1.43 -7.05 -10.28
C ARG A 134 -2.82 -6.45 -10.10
N VAL A 135 -2.96 -5.14 -10.26
CA VAL A 135 -4.21 -4.43 -10.02
C VAL A 135 -4.67 -3.76 -11.31
N LYS A 136 -5.94 -3.96 -11.66
CA LYS A 136 -6.62 -3.22 -12.73
C LYS A 136 -7.97 -2.80 -12.19
N VAL A 137 -8.22 -1.50 -12.17
CA VAL A 137 -9.51 -0.96 -11.73
C VAL A 137 -10.53 -1.13 -12.85
N ASN A 138 -11.72 -1.60 -12.50
CA ASN A 138 -12.81 -1.82 -13.43
C ASN A 138 -13.28 -0.51 -14.08
N ALA A 139 -13.82 -0.64 -15.30
CA ALA A 139 -14.62 0.42 -15.91
C ALA A 139 -15.98 0.53 -15.19
N LYS A 140 -16.65 1.68 -15.36
CA LYS A 140 -17.94 1.95 -14.70
C LYS A 140 -18.98 0.91 -15.09
N GLU A 141 -19.08 0.60 -16.38
CA GLU A 141 -20.05 -0.33 -16.95
C GLU A 141 -19.82 -1.77 -16.44
N GLU A 142 -18.55 -2.16 -16.30
CA GLU A 142 -18.17 -3.48 -15.78
C GLU A 142 -18.50 -3.60 -14.28
N ALA A 143 -18.17 -2.58 -13.49
CA ALA A 143 -18.50 -2.55 -12.06
C ALA A 143 -20.03 -2.56 -11.84
N GLN A 144 -20.79 -1.84 -12.66
CA GLN A 144 -22.26 -1.85 -12.62
C GLN A 144 -22.82 -3.25 -12.91
N LYS A 145 -22.36 -3.90 -13.98
CA LYS A 145 -22.80 -5.26 -14.34
C LYS A 145 -22.45 -6.27 -13.24
N ILE A 146 -21.27 -6.17 -12.65
CA ILE A 146 -20.86 -7.02 -11.52
C ILE A 146 -21.80 -6.80 -10.33
N ARG A 147 -22.10 -5.54 -10.02
CA ARG A 147 -23.00 -5.19 -8.92
C ARG A 147 -24.40 -5.71 -9.14
N GLU A 148 -24.96 -5.72 -10.35
CA GLU A 148 -26.31 -6.25 -10.60
C GLU A 148 -26.52 -7.66 -10.03
N GLY A 149 -25.48 -8.51 -10.06
CA GLY A 149 -25.50 -9.87 -9.50
C GLY A 149 -25.31 -9.97 -7.97
N MET A 150 -25.08 -8.86 -7.27
CA MET A 150 -24.90 -8.85 -5.81
C MET A 150 -26.24 -8.74 -5.07
N ASP A 151 -26.26 -9.24 -3.83
CA ASP A 151 -27.39 -9.11 -2.91
C ASP A 151 -27.68 -7.63 -2.60
N ALA A 152 -28.96 -7.30 -2.35
CA ALA A 152 -29.38 -5.93 -2.06
C ALA A 152 -28.63 -5.31 -0.87
N GLY A 153 -28.51 -6.04 0.26
CA GLY A 153 -27.77 -5.56 1.43
C GLY A 153 -26.29 -5.30 1.14
N VAL A 154 -25.66 -6.10 0.28
CA VAL A 154 -24.26 -5.86 -0.14
C VAL A 154 -24.15 -4.58 -0.95
N LYS A 155 -25.06 -4.36 -1.92
CA LYS A 155 -25.10 -3.14 -2.74
C LYS A 155 -25.22 -1.90 -1.86
N GLU A 156 -26.10 -1.94 -0.86
CA GLU A 156 -26.29 -0.83 0.08
C GLU A 156 -25.03 -0.58 0.91
N VAL A 157 -24.39 -1.61 1.46
CA VAL A 157 -23.13 -1.47 2.21
C VAL A 157 -22.01 -0.89 1.33
N LEU A 158 -21.93 -1.26 0.04
CA LEU A 158 -20.95 -0.69 -0.88
C LEU A 158 -21.19 0.81 -1.17
N ILE A 159 -22.46 1.22 -1.24
CA ILE A 159 -22.82 2.64 -1.40
C ILE A 159 -22.41 3.42 -0.15
N GLU A 160 -22.76 2.94 1.05
CA GLU A 160 -22.35 3.59 2.30
C GLU A 160 -20.83 3.70 2.42
N PHE A 161 -20.10 2.65 2.05
CA PHE A 161 -18.65 2.68 2.03
C PHE A 161 -18.09 3.82 1.15
N ALA A 162 -18.69 4.04 -0.02
CA ALA A 162 -18.29 5.13 -0.90
C ALA A 162 -18.63 6.52 -0.31
N LEU A 163 -19.78 6.65 0.35
CA LEU A 163 -20.22 7.90 0.99
C LEU A 163 -19.34 8.27 2.19
N LEU A 164 -18.91 7.27 2.97
CA LEU A 164 -18.09 7.44 4.17
C LEU A 164 -16.58 7.51 3.88
N LEU A 165 -16.15 7.53 2.62
CA LEU A 165 -14.73 7.40 2.29
C LEU A 165 -13.83 8.53 2.81
N ASP A 166 -14.40 9.70 3.13
CA ASP A 166 -13.67 10.85 3.69
C ASP A 166 -13.28 10.68 5.17
N GLU A 167 -13.92 9.75 5.87
CA GLU A 167 -13.68 9.45 7.28
C GLU A 167 -12.28 8.89 7.52
N GLU A 168 -11.69 9.08 8.70
CA GLU A 168 -10.38 8.49 9.06
C GLU A 168 -10.39 6.96 8.89
N GLU A 169 -9.27 6.32 8.54
CA GLU A 169 -9.26 4.89 8.18
C GLU A 169 -9.82 3.97 9.29
N LYS A 170 -9.50 4.27 10.56
CA LYS A 170 -10.01 3.48 11.69
C LYS A 170 -11.49 3.73 11.91
N GLU A 171 -11.91 4.99 11.83
CA GLU A 171 -13.32 5.37 12.00
C GLU A 171 -14.19 4.78 10.89
N LEU A 172 -13.74 4.84 9.63
CA LEU A 172 -14.38 4.20 8.49
C LEU A 172 -14.52 2.69 8.72
N TYR A 173 -13.46 2.03 9.19
CA TYR A 173 -13.52 0.59 9.46
C TYR A 173 -14.57 0.24 10.53
N GLU A 174 -14.65 1.00 11.63
CA GLU A 174 -15.67 0.79 12.67
C GLU A 174 -17.09 1.11 12.18
N LYS A 175 -17.28 2.19 11.40
CA LYS A 175 -18.57 2.52 10.77
C LYS A 175 -19.02 1.39 9.84
N MET A 176 -18.12 0.86 9.01
CA MET A 176 -18.44 -0.26 8.12
C MET A 176 -18.81 -1.54 8.86
N LYS A 177 -18.25 -1.81 10.04
CA LYS A 177 -18.72 -2.92 10.88
C LYS A 177 -20.17 -2.72 11.32
N GLY A 178 -20.53 -1.49 11.68
CA GLY A 178 -21.91 -1.11 12.03
C GLY A 178 -22.86 -1.34 10.87
N GLU A 179 -22.54 -0.79 9.69
CA GLU A 179 -23.33 -0.93 8.46
C GLU A 179 -23.52 -2.39 8.05
N CYS A 180 -22.43 -3.18 8.07
CA CYS A 180 -22.48 -4.60 7.79
C CYS A 180 -23.42 -5.34 8.74
N LYS A 181 -23.32 -5.05 10.05
CA LYS A 181 -24.15 -5.68 11.08
C LYS A 181 -25.63 -5.33 10.91
N GLU A 182 -25.96 -4.07 10.64
CA GLU A 182 -27.34 -3.61 10.46
C GLU A 182 -28.00 -4.26 9.23
N LYS A 183 -27.25 -4.37 8.12
CA LYS A 183 -27.73 -4.94 6.85
C LYS A 183 -27.57 -6.45 6.76
N GLY A 184 -27.14 -7.12 7.84
CA GLY A 184 -26.95 -8.57 7.88
C GLY A 184 -25.88 -9.09 6.92
N VAL A 185 -24.89 -8.26 6.58
CA VAL A 185 -23.78 -8.59 5.69
C VAL A 185 -22.56 -8.95 6.52
N GLU A 186 -21.92 -10.09 6.23
CA GLU A 186 -20.65 -10.41 6.86
C GLU A 186 -19.54 -9.46 6.38
N MET A 187 -18.68 -9.00 7.29
CA MET A 187 -17.58 -8.10 6.94
C MET A 187 -16.67 -8.69 5.84
N ALA A 188 -16.43 -10.00 5.86
CA ALA A 188 -15.66 -10.69 4.83
C ALA A 188 -16.33 -10.58 3.45
N LYS A 189 -17.65 -10.78 3.39
CA LYS A 189 -18.44 -10.66 2.16
C LYS A 189 -18.45 -9.22 1.63
N PHE A 190 -18.49 -8.22 2.51
CA PHE A 190 -18.30 -6.82 2.14
C PHE A 190 -16.94 -6.60 1.46
N PHE A 191 -15.84 -7.02 2.09
CA PHE A 191 -14.50 -6.86 1.51
C PHE A 191 -14.36 -7.56 0.16
N GLU A 192 -14.82 -8.81 0.07
CA GLU A 192 -14.79 -9.58 -1.18
C GLU A 192 -15.61 -8.89 -2.28
N SER A 193 -16.80 -8.39 -1.94
CA SER A 193 -17.67 -7.69 -2.89
C SER A 193 -17.09 -6.36 -3.33
N ALA A 194 -16.43 -5.62 -2.42
CA ALA A 194 -15.76 -4.38 -2.74
C ALA A 194 -14.55 -4.61 -3.67
N TYR A 195 -13.74 -5.64 -3.43
CA TYR A 195 -12.67 -6.02 -4.35
C TYR A 195 -13.22 -6.50 -5.70
N THR A 196 -14.34 -7.21 -5.70
CA THR A 196 -14.95 -7.70 -6.95
C THR A 196 -15.48 -6.53 -7.78
N ALA A 197 -16.15 -5.56 -7.14
CA ALA A 197 -16.62 -4.34 -7.80
C ALA A 197 -15.46 -3.47 -8.32
N LEU A 198 -14.40 -3.29 -7.53
CA LEU A 198 -13.27 -2.43 -7.89
C LEU A 198 -12.31 -3.08 -8.90
N LEU A 199 -12.01 -4.37 -8.73
CA LEU A 199 -10.84 -5.03 -9.35
C LEU A 199 -11.17 -6.35 -10.07
N SER A 200 -12.42 -6.83 -10.01
CA SER A 200 -12.80 -8.17 -10.50
C SER A 200 -12.00 -9.30 -9.85
N LYS A 201 -11.65 -9.13 -8.55
CA LYS A 201 -10.91 -10.10 -7.74
C LYS A 201 -11.55 -10.26 -6.37
N ASN A 202 -11.30 -11.39 -5.70
CA ASN A 202 -11.77 -11.65 -4.34
C ASN A 202 -10.85 -11.06 -3.24
N LYS A 203 -9.62 -10.70 -3.59
CA LYS A 203 -8.63 -10.09 -2.69
C LYS A 203 -7.76 -9.08 -3.43
N GLY A 204 -7.14 -8.16 -2.69
CA GLY A 204 -6.33 -7.10 -3.26
C GLY A 204 -5.50 -6.35 -2.22
N PRO A 205 -4.96 -5.17 -2.57
CA PRO A 205 -4.32 -4.29 -1.60
C PRO A 205 -5.29 -3.88 -0.50
N ARG A 206 -4.80 -3.39 0.63
CA ARG A 206 -5.66 -2.91 1.73
C ARG A 206 -6.77 -1.99 1.21
N LEU A 207 -8.03 -2.45 1.30
CA LEU A 207 -9.18 -1.83 0.64
C LEU A 207 -9.34 -0.35 0.97
N ILE A 208 -9.33 0.02 2.26
CA ILE A 208 -9.59 1.41 2.68
C ILE A 208 -8.52 2.38 2.14
N PRO A 209 -7.22 2.18 2.41
CA PRO A 209 -6.17 3.03 1.83
C PRO A 209 -6.23 3.09 0.30
N PHE A 210 -6.48 1.95 -0.35
CA PHE A 210 -6.54 1.87 -1.81
C PHE A 210 -7.75 2.64 -2.36
N ALA A 211 -8.95 2.46 -1.79
CA ALA A 211 -10.15 3.17 -2.18
C ALA A 211 -10.00 4.68 -1.99
N LYS A 212 -9.45 5.12 -0.84
CA LYS A 212 -9.10 6.53 -0.62
C LYS A 212 -8.14 7.07 -1.68
N ALA A 213 -7.11 6.29 -2.01
CA ALA A 213 -6.17 6.65 -3.06
C ALA A 213 -6.73 6.56 -4.47
N LEU A 214 -7.84 5.86 -4.71
CA LEU A 214 -8.63 5.94 -5.95
C LEU A 214 -9.50 7.20 -6.01
N GLY A 215 -9.79 7.80 -4.86
CA GLY A 215 -10.59 9.02 -4.74
C GLY A 215 -12.09 8.72 -4.65
N LYS A 216 -12.78 9.50 -3.80
CA LYS A 216 -14.20 9.28 -3.46
C LYS A 216 -15.11 9.28 -4.67
N GLU A 217 -14.97 10.25 -5.57
CA GLU A 217 -15.79 10.33 -6.79
C GLU A 217 -15.68 9.04 -7.62
N ARG A 218 -14.46 8.54 -7.83
CA ARG A 218 -14.22 7.32 -8.60
C ARG A 218 -14.82 6.09 -7.90
N VAL A 219 -14.69 6.01 -6.59
CA VAL A 219 -15.28 4.90 -5.81
C VAL A 219 -16.81 4.97 -5.85
N MET A 220 -17.41 6.15 -5.74
CA MET A 220 -18.86 6.34 -5.87
C MET A 220 -19.37 5.89 -7.24
N GLU A 221 -18.69 6.24 -8.32
CA GLU A 221 -19.03 5.78 -9.68
C GLU A 221 -19.05 4.25 -9.79
N LEU A 222 -18.05 3.58 -9.21
CA LEU A 222 -17.89 2.12 -9.27
C LEU A 222 -18.86 1.40 -8.32
N MET A 223 -19.12 1.96 -7.15
CA MET A 223 -20.07 1.45 -6.17
C MET A 223 -21.51 1.87 -6.46
N GLY A 224 -21.73 2.66 -7.51
CA GLY A 224 -23.03 3.20 -7.96
C GLY A 224 -23.80 3.94 -6.87
N ALA A 225 -23.08 4.78 -6.13
CA ALA A 225 -23.61 5.78 -5.21
C ALA A 225 -23.91 7.10 -5.94
#